data_AF-N9LGI4-F1
#
_entry.id   AF-N9LGI4-F1
#
_cell.length_a   1.000
_cell.length_b   1.000
_cell.length_c   1.000
_cell.angle_alpha   90.00
_cell.angle_beta   90.00
_cell.angle_gamma   90.00
#
_symmetry.space_group_name_H-M   'P 1'
#
loop_
_entity.id
_entity.type
_entity.pdbx_description
1 polymer ?
#
loop_
_entity_poly.entity_id
_entity_poly.type
_entity_poly.pdbx_seq_one_letter_code
_entity_poly.pdbx_strand_id
1 'polypeptide(L)'
;MSMNNKQRWMGGVVLLGGGVLLAALLLKGNEEIEQDKTQTQIEHPSAQTESKPKLAQPAQDSEMVSLQPMAVDIETEKRLLEEQRQAREKAVAEQEALAADFLKMQQEAEAAAARKAAEEYAAINARRNAAQESSDNIPPELIEDDKVKAQRLAEEKRKLEEKRKADADKKAADDKRKADADKKAAEDKRKAEADKKAAEDKRKAEADKKAAEDKRKAEADKKAAEDKRKAEADKKAAEDKRKAEADKKAADEKRKAEEDAKKKADAEKARELLENGDKNWMVQVALAANQANADAVVSKLRAKGYKVTTSPTSKGIRIMVGPSKDRETADAARKKIAADESLNMKSAWVIDWVPLEQR
;
A
#
# COMPACT_ATOMS: atom_id res chain seq x y z
N MET A 1 29.25 46.94 41.46
CA MET A 1 29.45 45.48 41.51
C MET A 1 29.15 44.93 40.12
N SER A 2 30.19 44.42 39.45
CA SER A 2 30.11 43.91 38.07
C SER A 2 29.38 42.57 38.08
N MET A 3 28.26 42.46 37.35
CA MET A 3 27.51 41.22 37.22
C MET A 3 28.15 40.31 36.16
N ASN A 4 28.46 39.09 36.58
CA ASN A 4 29.15 38.05 35.81
C ASN A 4 28.48 37.74 34.45
N ASN A 5 29.20 37.98 33.36
CA ASN A 5 28.79 37.62 31.99
C ASN A 5 28.56 36.10 31.79
N LYS A 6 29.05 35.24 32.69
CA LYS A 6 28.85 33.79 32.63
C LYS A 6 27.42 33.35 32.96
N GLN A 7 26.68 34.10 33.79
CA GLN A 7 25.27 33.77 34.11
C GLN A 7 24.31 34.16 32.98
N ARG A 8 24.64 35.16 32.16
CA ARG A 8 23.83 35.57 31.00
C ARG A 8 23.97 34.60 29.82
N TRP A 9 25.12 33.93 29.70
CA TRP A 9 25.35 32.93 28.65
C TRP A 9 24.64 31.60 28.93
N MET A 10 24.61 31.13 30.17
CA MET A 10 23.86 29.91 30.50
C MET A 10 22.34 30.13 30.55
N GLY A 11 21.86 31.34 30.86
CA GLY A 11 20.43 31.68 30.76
C GLY A 11 19.90 31.73 29.32
N GLY A 12 20.73 32.14 28.35
CA GLY A 12 20.36 32.20 26.93
C GLY A 12 20.25 30.84 26.24
N VAL A 13 21.10 29.88 26.63
CA VAL A 13 21.11 28.53 26.03
C VAL A 13 19.95 27.67 26.52
N VAL A 14 19.50 27.85 27.76
CA VAL A 14 18.33 27.11 28.30
C VAL A 14 17.01 27.65 27.75
N LEU A 15 16.90 28.95 27.49
CA LEU A 15 15.71 29.54 26.85
C LEU A 15 15.60 29.22 25.35
N LEU A 16 16.72 29.09 24.64
CA LEU A 16 16.72 28.66 23.25
C LEU A 16 16.56 27.14 23.08
N GLY A 17 17.14 26.32 23.98
CA GLY A 17 16.95 24.87 23.96
C GLY A 17 15.55 24.42 24.40
N GLY A 18 14.98 25.10 25.41
CA GLY A 18 13.61 24.85 25.87
C GLY A 18 12.55 25.32 24.87
N GLY A 19 12.80 26.42 24.15
CA GLY A 19 11.89 26.94 23.12
C GLY A 19 11.77 26.03 21.90
N VAL A 20 12.86 25.39 21.47
CA VAL A 20 12.83 24.45 20.32
C VAL A 20 12.12 23.15 20.69
N LEU A 21 12.30 22.64 21.93
CA LEU A 21 11.60 21.42 22.36
C LEU A 21 10.10 21.67 22.59
N LEU A 22 9.73 22.83 23.16
CA LEU A 22 8.33 23.21 23.35
C LEU A 22 7.66 23.55 22.01
N ALA A 23 8.36 24.19 21.08
CA ALA A 23 7.86 24.44 19.72
C ALA A 23 7.73 23.14 18.92
N ALA A 24 8.65 22.18 19.06
CA ALA A 24 8.52 20.87 18.42
C ALA A 24 7.36 20.05 19.00
N LEU A 25 7.10 20.16 20.31
CA LEU A 25 5.96 19.47 20.94
C LEU A 25 4.62 20.17 20.63
N LEU A 26 4.60 21.50 20.49
CA LEU A 26 3.40 22.24 20.08
C LEU A 26 3.11 22.06 18.59
N LEU A 27 4.14 22.01 17.73
CA LEU A 27 3.99 21.79 16.29
C LEU A 27 3.61 20.34 15.98
N LYS A 28 4.16 19.38 16.73
CA LYS A 28 3.77 17.96 16.63
C LYS A 28 2.38 17.66 17.21
N GLY A 29 1.91 18.48 18.15
CA GLY A 29 0.51 18.45 18.62
C GLY A 29 -0.47 19.15 17.68
N ASN A 30 -0.04 20.16 16.92
CA ASN A 30 -0.89 20.87 15.96
C ASN A 30 -1.01 20.15 14.60
N GLU A 31 0.01 19.42 14.16
CA GLU A 31 -0.05 18.61 12.93
C GLU A 31 -0.93 17.35 13.08
N GLU A 32 -1.17 16.86 14.31
CA GLU A 32 -2.18 15.83 14.59
C GLU A 32 -3.62 16.37 14.61
N ILE A 33 -3.83 17.69 14.76
CA ILE A 33 -5.18 18.30 14.83
C ILE A 33 -5.71 18.73 13.45
N GLU A 34 -4.85 18.87 12.42
CA GLU A 34 -5.30 19.24 11.07
C GLU A 34 -5.51 18.04 10.12
N GLN A 35 -4.94 16.86 10.38
CA GLN A 35 -5.27 15.67 9.60
C GLN A 35 -6.59 15.00 10.03
N ASP A 36 -7.06 15.23 11.26
CA ASP A 36 -8.35 14.72 11.77
C ASP A 36 -9.55 15.64 11.42
N LYS A 37 -9.38 16.56 10.47
CA LYS A 37 -10.42 17.51 10.02
C LYS A 37 -10.85 17.39 8.55
N THR A 38 -10.35 16.39 7.82
CA THR A 38 -10.76 16.19 6.41
C THR A 38 -11.50 14.89 6.12
N GLN A 39 -11.71 14.01 7.10
CA GLN A 39 -12.64 12.89 6.95
C GLN A 39 -13.37 12.60 8.25
N THR A 40 -14.67 12.88 8.23
CA THR A 40 -15.78 12.35 9.06
C THR A 40 -16.59 13.46 9.75
N GLN A 41 -17.36 14.20 8.94
CA GLN A 41 -18.57 14.88 9.40
C GLN A 41 -19.75 14.18 8.73
N ILE A 42 -20.18 13.05 9.32
CA ILE A 42 -21.58 12.63 9.30
C ILE A 42 -21.99 12.61 10.76
N GLU A 43 -22.96 13.46 11.06
CA GLU A 43 -23.54 13.71 12.36
C GLU A 43 -24.26 12.45 12.89
N HIS A 44 -24.03 12.11 14.15
CA HIS A 44 -25.02 11.41 14.98
C HIS A 44 -25.41 12.35 16.13
N PRO A 45 -26.71 12.64 16.34
CA PRO A 45 -27.14 13.53 17.40
C PRO A 45 -27.14 12.83 18.75
N SER A 46 -26.67 13.59 19.74
CA SER A 46 -26.69 13.27 21.16
C SER A 46 -28.12 13.18 21.70
N ALA A 47 -28.41 12.13 22.45
CA ALA A 47 -29.55 12.06 23.34
C ALA A 47 -29.21 12.79 24.65
N GLN A 48 -29.80 13.97 24.87
CA GLN A 48 -30.04 14.48 26.22
C GLN A 48 -31.40 15.18 26.31
N THR A 49 -31.98 14.95 27.48
CA THR A 49 -33.32 15.22 27.97
C THR A 49 -33.57 16.70 28.32
N GLU A 50 -34.86 17.05 28.36
CA GLU A 50 -35.50 18.21 29.01
C GLU A 50 -35.39 19.60 28.36
N SER A 51 -36.48 20.07 27.73
CA SER A 51 -37.48 20.91 28.41
C SER A 51 -38.50 21.58 27.46
N LYS A 52 -39.79 21.49 27.87
CA LYS A 52 -40.95 22.36 27.60
C LYS A 52 -41.74 22.24 26.26
N PRO A 53 -43.10 22.20 26.31
CA PRO A 53 -43.96 21.94 25.15
C PRO A 53 -44.61 23.22 24.58
N LYS A 54 -44.83 23.26 23.25
CA LYS A 54 -45.98 23.96 22.66
C LYS A 54 -46.32 23.49 21.24
N LEU A 55 -47.34 22.61 21.18
CA LEU A 55 -48.44 22.48 20.21
C LEU A 55 -48.29 23.00 18.75
N ALA A 56 -48.29 22.08 17.77
CA ALA A 56 -49.18 22.04 16.57
C ALA A 56 -48.67 21.06 15.49
N GLN A 57 -49.54 20.19 14.97
CA GLN A 57 -49.38 19.31 13.78
C GLN A 57 -49.96 20.00 12.51
N PRO A 58 -49.98 19.41 11.28
CA PRO A 58 -49.23 18.28 10.67
C PRO A 58 -48.69 18.57 9.23
N ALA A 59 -48.05 17.55 8.62
CA ALA A 59 -48.01 17.19 7.19
C ALA A 59 -46.80 17.64 6.34
N GLN A 60 -46.04 16.68 5.80
CA GLN A 60 -46.12 16.20 4.39
C GLN A 60 -44.98 15.19 4.11
N ASP A 61 -45.33 14.16 3.34
CA ASP A 61 -44.47 13.16 2.70
C ASP A 61 -43.24 13.76 2.00
N SER A 62 -42.08 13.13 2.15
CA SER A 62 -40.93 13.25 1.24
C SER A 62 -39.94 12.11 1.49
N GLU A 63 -40.17 11.03 0.75
CA GLU A 63 -39.23 10.01 0.29
C GLU A 63 -37.74 10.42 0.33
N MET A 64 -36.93 9.76 1.18
CA MET A 64 -35.47 9.86 1.12
C MET A 64 -34.83 8.47 1.07
N VAL A 65 -34.10 8.28 -0.02
CA VAL A 65 -33.30 7.12 -0.41
C VAL A 65 -32.34 6.72 0.73
N SER A 66 -32.50 5.49 1.20
CA SER A 66 -31.56 4.82 2.11
C SER A 66 -30.21 4.60 1.41
N LEU A 67 -29.24 5.48 1.67
CA LEU A 67 -27.84 5.22 1.36
C LEU A 67 -27.30 4.14 2.30
N GLN A 68 -27.12 2.92 1.80
CA GLN A 68 -26.35 1.88 2.48
C GLN A 68 -24.89 2.36 2.59
N PRO A 69 -24.27 2.43 3.80
CA PRO A 69 -22.84 2.58 3.90
C PRO A 69 -22.21 1.28 3.39
N MET A 70 -21.31 1.36 2.40
CA MET A 70 -20.51 0.21 2.00
C MET A 70 -19.69 -0.23 3.21
N ALA A 71 -20.10 -1.33 3.84
CA ALA A 71 -19.31 -2.01 4.85
C ALA A 71 -18.02 -2.50 4.18
N VAL A 72 -16.94 -1.76 4.39
CA VAL A 72 -15.61 -2.30 4.18
C VAL A 72 -15.51 -3.50 5.13
N ASP A 73 -15.15 -4.65 4.56
CA ASP A 73 -15.20 -5.95 5.21
C ASP A 73 -14.50 -5.92 6.59
N ILE A 74 -15.24 -6.22 7.66
CA ILE A 74 -14.78 -6.17 9.07
C ILE A 74 -13.50 -7.01 9.27
N GLU A 75 -13.31 -8.04 8.45
CA GLU A 75 -12.12 -8.88 8.48
C GLU A 75 -10.86 -8.15 8.00
N THR A 76 -11.02 -7.25 7.02
CA THR A 76 -9.90 -6.46 6.50
C THR A 76 -9.42 -5.39 7.49
N GLU A 77 -10.34 -4.75 8.22
CA GLU A 77 -9.99 -3.80 9.27
C GLU A 77 -9.30 -4.49 10.46
N LYS A 78 -9.80 -5.66 10.86
CA LYS A 78 -9.15 -6.46 11.91
C LYS A 78 -7.72 -6.83 11.55
N ARG A 79 -7.48 -7.25 10.30
CA ARG A 79 -6.12 -7.55 9.82
C ARG A 79 -5.22 -6.33 9.83
N LEU A 80 -5.72 -5.18 9.38
CA LEU A 80 -4.93 -3.95 9.39
C LEU A 80 -4.56 -3.51 10.81
N LEU A 81 -5.47 -3.68 11.76
CA LEU A 81 -5.29 -3.30 13.16
C LEU A 81 -4.35 -4.28 13.89
N GLU A 82 -4.45 -5.57 13.61
CA GLU A 82 -3.49 -6.58 14.07
C GLU A 82 -2.09 -6.35 13.50
N GLU A 83 -1.98 -6.03 12.21
CA GLU A 83 -0.70 -5.71 11.57
C GLU A 83 -0.08 -4.44 12.18
N GLN A 84 -0.89 -3.41 12.46
CA GLN A 84 -0.43 -2.21 13.16
C GLN A 84 0.04 -2.51 14.59
N ARG A 85 -0.66 -3.39 15.32
CA ARG A 85 -0.24 -3.84 16.66
C ARG A 85 1.07 -4.62 16.59
N GLN A 86 1.21 -5.56 15.67
CA GLN A 86 2.45 -6.32 15.49
C GLN A 86 3.62 -5.42 15.10
N ALA A 87 3.39 -4.41 14.26
CA ALA A 87 4.42 -3.43 13.90
C ALA A 87 4.89 -2.64 15.13
N ARG A 88 3.97 -2.21 16.00
CA ARG A 88 4.30 -1.51 17.25
C ARG A 88 5.04 -2.41 18.22
N GLU A 89 4.55 -3.63 18.41
CA GLU A 89 5.18 -4.62 19.30
C GLU A 89 6.59 -4.97 18.84
N LYS A 90 6.80 -5.14 17.53
CA LYS A 90 8.12 -5.40 16.95
C LYS A 90 9.08 -4.23 17.16
N ALA A 91 8.62 -2.99 16.97
CA ALA A 91 9.43 -1.81 17.22
C ALA A 91 9.83 -1.67 18.69
N VAL A 92 8.92 -1.98 19.61
CA VAL A 92 9.20 -2.00 21.06
C VAL A 92 10.18 -3.13 21.39
N ALA A 93 9.97 -4.34 20.89
CA ALA A 93 10.86 -5.47 21.12
C ALA A 93 12.28 -5.22 20.59
N GLU A 94 12.41 -4.54 19.45
CA GLU A 94 13.72 -4.13 18.91
C GLU A 94 14.40 -3.09 19.80
N GLN A 95 13.64 -2.10 20.29
CA GLN A 95 14.17 -1.11 21.23
C GLN A 95 14.59 -1.74 22.56
N GLU A 96 13.81 -2.67 23.09
CA GLU A 96 14.11 -3.42 24.30
C GLU A 96 15.35 -4.31 24.13
N ALA A 97 15.50 -4.97 22.98
CA ALA A 97 16.70 -5.76 22.67
C ALA A 97 17.95 -4.88 22.61
N LEU A 98 17.88 -3.72 21.95
CA LEU A 98 18.97 -2.75 21.90
C LEU A 98 19.33 -2.22 23.30
N ALA A 99 18.33 -1.96 24.15
CA ALA A 99 18.55 -1.55 25.52
C ALA A 99 19.19 -2.66 26.37
N ALA A 100 18.76 -3.92 26.19
CA ALA A 100 19.33 -5.07 26.86
C ALA A 100 20.79 -5.30 26.45
N ASP A 101 21.11 -5.18 25.16
CA ASP A 101 22.48 -5.29 24.66
C ASP A 101 23.37 -4.17 25.21
N PHE A 102 22.86 -2.94 25.30
CA PHE A 102 23.60 -1.83 25.91
C PHE A 102 23.90 -2.07 27.40
N LEU A 103 22.91 -2.53 28.16
CA LEU A 103 23.08 -2.88 29.57
C LEU A 103 24.06 -4.03 29.76
N LYS A 104 23.99 -5.04 28.89
CA LYS A 104 24.91 -6.18 28.92
C LYS A 104 26.34 -5.74 28.60
N MET A 105 26.52 -4.88 27.61
CA MET A 105 27.83 -4.30 27.28
C MET A 105 28.37 -3.47 28.45
N GLN A 106 27.52 -2.71 29.15
CA GLN A 106 27.90 -1.95 30.34
C GLN A 106 28.35 -2.88 31.48
N GLN A 107 27.58 -3.95 31.77
CA GLN A 107 27.92 -4.93 32.79
C GLN A 107 29.20 -5.69 32.46
N GLU A 108 29.42 -6.04 31.19
CA GLU A 108 30.65 -6.70 30.74
C GLU A 108 31.86 -5.77 30.89
N ALA A 109 31.72 -4.50 30.54
CA ALA A 109 32.76 -3.49 30.74
C ALA A 109 33.08 -3.30 32.24
N GLU A 110 32.06 -3.26 33.10
CA GLU A 110 32.25 -3.17 34.55
C GLU A 110 32.90 -4.43 35.12
N ALA A 111 32.46 -5.62 34.71
CA ALA A 111 33.06 -6.88 35.12
C ALA A 111 34.51 -7.01 34.63
N ALA A 112 34.82 -6.57 33.41
CA ALA A 112 36.17 -6.54 32.88
C ALA A 112 37.07 -5.56 33.66
N ALA A 113 36.55 -4.38 34.00
CA ALA A 113 37.26 -3.42 34.85
C ALA A 113 37.52 -3.98 36.26
N ALA A 114 36.54 -4.63 36.87
CA ALA A 114 36.67 -5.28 38.17
C ALA A 114 37.72 -6.41 38.15
N ARG A 115 37.72 -7.25 37.10
CA ARG A 115 38.74 -8.29 36.92
C ARG A 115 40.14 -7.71 36.78
N LYS A 116 40.30 -6.68 35.95
CA LYS A 116 41.59 -6.00 35.76
C LYS A 116 42.10 -5.37 37.07
N ALA A 117 41.21 -4.75 37.85
CA ALA A 117 41.55 -4.19 39.16
C ALA A 117 41.95 -5.28 40.17
N ALA A 118 41.26 -6.42 40.18
CA ALA A 118 41.59 -7.55 41.05
C ALA A 118 42.95 -8.18 40.68
N GLU A 119 43.25 -8.33 39.39
CA GLU A 119 44.54 -8.81 38.90
C GLU A 119 45.68 -7.86 39.28
N GLU A 120 45.47 -6.55 39.14
CA GLU A 120 46.46 -5.54 39.53
C GLU A 120 46.72 -5.57 41.04
N TYR A 121 45.65 -5.67 41.85
CA TYR A 121 45.78 -5.80 43.30
C TYR A 121 46.51 -7.08 43.72
N ALA A 122 46.21 -8.21 43.06
CA ALA A 122 46.91 -9.48 43.29
C ALA A 122 48.40 -9.37 42.91
N ALA A 123 48.72 -8.71 41.79
CA ALA A 123 50.10 -8.49 41.37
C ALA A 123 50.88 -7.58 42.34
N ILE A 124 50.24 -6.55 42.90
CA ILE A 124 50.84 -5.67 43.91
C ILE A 124 51.13 -6.45 45.19
N ASN A 125 50.19 -7.27 45.66
CA ASN A 125 50.40 -8.09 46.85
C ASN A 125 51.48 -9.16 46.64
N ALA A 126 51.53 -9.80 45.47
CA ALA A 126 52.61 -10.73 45.13
C ALA A 126 53.98 -10.05 45.13
N ARG A 127 54.09 -8.82 44.60
CA ARG A 127 55.34 -8.02 44.65
C ARG A 127 55.72 -7.64 46.07
N ARG A 128 54.76 -7.25 46.90
CA ARG A 128 55.02 -6.91 48.32
C ARG A 128 55.55 -8.12 49.08
N ASN A 129 54.92 -9.29 48.91
CA ASN A 129 55.36 -10.52 49.57
C ASN A 129 56.76 -10.96 49.10
N ALA A 130 57.02 -10.93 47.80
CA ALA A 130 58.35 -11.26 47.25
C ALA A 130 59.45 -10.30 47.76
N ALA A 131 59.13 -9.01 47.94
CA ALA A 131 60.08 -8.04 48.52
C ALA A 131 60.37 -8.32 50.01
N GLN A 132 59.37 -8.76 50.78
CA GLN A 132 59.56 -9.14 52.19
C GLN A 132 60.44 -10.40 52.33
N GLU A 133 60.21 -11.42 51.50
CA GLU A 133 61.02 -12.65 51.47
C GLU A 133 62.47 -12.39 51.05
N SER A 134 62.72 -11.37 50.21
CA SER A 134 64.08 -10.99 49.81
C SER A 134 64.89 -10.23 50.87
N SER A 135 64.28 -9.83 51.98
CA SER A 135 64.93 -9.05 53.05
C SER A 135 65.48 -9.87 54.21
N ASP A 136 65.22 -11.18 54.26
CA ASP A 136 65.66 -12.06 55.35
C ASP A 136 66.82 -12.96 54.88
N ASN A 137 68.02 -12.37 54.76
CA ASN A 137 69.26 -13.07 54.44
C ASN A 137 70.30 -12.76 55.53
N ILE A 138 70.29 -13.56 56.60
CA ILE A 138 71.19 -13.46 57.76
C ILE A 138 72.45 -14.30 57.49
N PRO A 139 73.64 -13.70 57.32
CA PRO A 139 74.90 -14.45 57.21
C PRO A 139 75.51 -14.70 58.60
N PRO A 140 76.01 -15.91 58.92
CA PRO A 140 76.84 -16.11 60.11
C PRO A 140 78.32 -15.79 59.80
N GLU A 141 78.90 -14.92 60.62
CA GLU A 141 80.34 -14.57 60.61
C GLU A 141 81.19 -15.48 61.51
N LEU A 142 82.45 -15.62 61.06
CA LEU A 142 83.75 -15.87 61.72
C LEU A 142 83.84 -16.48 63.12
N ILE A 143 84.84 -17.37 63.31
CA ILE A 143 85.98 -17.19 64.24
C ILE A 143 87.03 -18.28 63.95
N GLU A 144 88.27 -17.84 63.74
CA GLU A 144 89.49 -18.61 63.53
C GLU A 144 90.18 -18.87 64.87
N ASP A 145 90.55 -20.12 65.18
CA ASP A 145 91.73 -20.44 66.00
C ASP A 145 91.89 -21.97 66.12
N ASP A 146 92.75 -22.58 65.29
CA ASP A 146 93.41 -23.86 65.67
C ASP A 146 94.50 -24.26 64.64
N LYS A 147 95.54 -23.45 64.42
CA LYS A 147 96.44 -23.56 63.23
C LYS A 147 97.19 -24.91 63.05
N VAL A 148 97.15 -25.85 64.00
CA VAL A 148 97.81 -27.16 63.89
C VAL A 148 96.83 -28.34 63.86
N LYS A 149 95.62 -28.20 64.42
CA LYS A 149 94.47 -29.04 64.04
C LYS A 149 93.95 -28.65 62.66
N ALA A 150 94.06 -27.37 62.31
CA ALA A 150 93.67 -26.79 61.03
C ALA A 150 94.49 -27.31 59.87
N GLN A 151 95.69 -27.89 60.01
CA GLN A 151 96.33 -28.51 58.83
C GLN A 151 95.77 -29.90 58.53
N ARG A 152 95.49 -30.74 59.55
CA ARG A 152 94.85 -32.05 59.33
C ARG A 152 93.35 -31.93 59.06
N LEU A 153 92.66 -31.04 59.77
CA LEU A 153 91.29 -30.64 59.43
C LEU A 153 91.23 -29.83 58.15
N ALA A 154 92.25 -29.08 57.70
CA ALA A 154 92.23 -28.46 56.36
C ALA A 154 92.57 -29.45 55.26
N GLU A 155 93.30 -30.53 55.52
CA GLU A 155 93.50 -31.58 54.51
C GLU A 155 92.25 -32.47 54.40
N GLU A 156 91.63 -32.82 55.53
CA GLU A 156 90.34 -33.53 55.56
C GLU A 156 89.19 -32.63 55.10
N LYS A 157 89.13 -31.35 55.53
CA LYS A 157 88.21 -30.35 54.97
C LYS A 157 88.54 -30.09 53.52
N ARG A 158 89.79 -30.04 53.04
CA ARG A 158 90.07 -29.91 51.60
C ARG A 158 89.54 -31.10 50.83
N LYS A 159 89.71 -32.33 51.31
CA LYS A 159 89.12 -33.52 50.66
C LYS A 159 87.60 -33.53 50.73
N LEU A 160 87.00 -33.10 51.85
CA LEU A 160 85.55 -32.99 52.02
C LEU A 160 84.97 -31.82 51.23
N GLU A 161 85.69 -30.71 51.12
CA GLU A 161 85.36 -29.49 50.37
C GLU A 161 85.59 -29.70 48.89
N GLU A 162 86.57 -30.50 48.48
CA GLU A 162 86.77 -30.96 47.11
C GLU A 162 85.68 -31.96 46.72
N LYS A 163 85.29 -32.90 47.60
CA LYS A 163 84.09 -33.73 47.40
C LYS A 163 82.81 -32.90 47.37
N ARG A 164 82.65 -31.92 48.27
CA ARG A 164 81.49 -31.00 48.29
C ARG A 164 81.50 -30.05 47.10
N LYS A 165 82.65 -29.61 46.60
CA LYS A 165 82.77 -28.84 45.37
C LYS A 165 82.43 -29.71 44.18
N ALA A 166 82.94 -30.94 44.10
CA ALA A 166 82.59 -31.86 43.02
C ALA A 166 81.10 -32.23 43.04
N ASP A 167 80.50 -32.43 44.21
CA ASP A 167 79.07 -32.69 44.37
C ASP A 167 78.23 -31.44 44.09
N ALA A 168 78.69 -30.26 44.51
CA ALA A 168 78.05 -28.97 44.22
C ALA A 168 78.17 -28.58 42.73
N ASP A 169 79.30 -28.83 42.08
CA ASP A 169 79.48 -28.63 40.63
C ASP A 169 78.59 -29.60 39.85
N LYS A 170 78.49 -30.86 40.32
CA LYS A 170 77.61 -31.85 39.68
C LYS A 170 76.13 -31.50 39.88
N LYS A 171 75.74 -31.00 41.06
CA LYS A 171 74.39 -30.51 41.34
C LYS A 171 74.07 -29.21 40.59
N ALA A 172 75.01 -28.28 40.50
CA ALA A 172 74.87 -27.06 39.72
C ALA A 172 74.79 -27.35 38.21
N ALA A 173 75.54 -28.35 37.72
CA ALA A 173 75.43 -28.81 36.34
C ALA A 173 74.09 -29.54 36.06
N ASP A 174 73.57 -30.32 37.00
CA ASP A 174 72.25 -30.95 36.89
C ASP A 174 71.11 -29.92 36.95
N ASP A 175 71.16 -28.97 37.90
CA ASP A 175 70.20 -27.88 38.02
C ASP A 175 70.23 -26.97 36.77
N LYS A 176 71.42 -26.70 36.19
CA LYS A 176 71.54 -25.97 34.92
C LYS A 176 70.98 -26.75 33.73
N ARG A 177 71.17 -28.07 33.68
CA ARG A 177 70.57 -28.93 32.63
C ARG A 177 69.04 -29.01 32.76
N LYS A 178 68.50 -29.09 33.98
CA LYS A 178 67.06 -29.03 34.23
C LYS A 178 66.47 -27.69 33.86
N ALA A 179 67.13 -26.58 34.23
CA ALA A 179 66.69 -25.24 33.85
C ALA A 179 66.69 -25.02 32.34
N ASP A 180 67.70 -25.52 31.61
CA ASP A 180 67.77 -25.43 30.15
C ASP A 180 66.69 -26.31 29.47
N ALA A 181 66.46 -27.52 30.00
CA ALA A 181 65.40 -28.40 29.53
C ALA A 181 63.99 -27.82 29.77
N ASP A 182 63.75 -27.22 30.94
CA ASP A 182 62.47 -26.58 31.28
C ASP A 182 62.22 -25.33 30.42
N LYS A 183 63.27 -24.54 30.17
CA LYS A 183 63.20 -23.38 29.27
C LYS A 183 62.89 -23.79 27.82
N LYS A 184 63.51 -24.87 27.33
CA LYS A 184 63.23 -25.40 25.99
C LYS A 184 61.80 -25.94 25.87
N ALA A 185 61.31 -26.66 26.89
CA ALA A 185 59.93 -27.15 26.93
C ALA A 185 58.91 -26.02 27.00
N ALA A 186 59.19 -24.95 27.75
CA ALA A 186 58.35 -23.76 27.80
C ALA A 186 58.33 -22.99 26.46
N GLU A 187 59.45 -22.93 25.76
CA GLU A 187 59.54 -22.29 24.43
C GLU A 187 58.77 -23.08 23.36
N ASP A 188 58.92 -24.41 23.32
CA ASP A 188 58.15 -25.28 22.42
C ASP A 188 56.64 -25.17 22.68
N LYS A 189 56.23 -25.11 23.96
CA LYS A 189 54.81 -24.94 24.33
C LYS A 189 54.25 -23.58 23.89
N ARG A 190 55.03 -22.50 24.02
CA ARG A 190 54.66 -21.16 23.51
C ARG A 190 54.56 -21.13 21.99
N LYS A 191 55.47 -21.81 21.28
CA LYS A 191 55.43 -21.92 19.83
C LYS A 191 54.18 -22.68 19.35
N ALA A 192 53.84 -23.79 20.02
CA ALA A 192 52.64 -24.56 19.71
C ALA A 192 51.34 -23.79 19.96
N GLU A 193 51.26 -23.00 21.05
CA GLU A 193 50.10 -22.12 21.29
C GLU A 193 50.01 -21.00 20.26
N ALA A 194 51.14 -20.38 19.88
CA ALA A 194 51.16 -19.35 18.86
C ALA A 194 50.71 -19.87 17.49
N ASP A 195 51.16 -21.05 17.08
CA ASP A 195 50.75 -21.69 15.82
C ASP A 195 49.26 -22.05 15.83
N LYS A 196 48.75 -22.57 16.96
CA LYS A 196 47.33 -22.90 17.11
C LYS A 196 46.45 -21.64 17.03
N LYS A 197 46.87 -20.54 17.67
CA LYS A 197 46.14 -19.27 17.62
C LYS A 197 46.15 -18.67 16.22
N ALA A 198 47.29 -18.72 15.51
CA ALA A 198 47.39 -18.25 14.12
C ALA A 198 46.51 -19.07 13.16
N ALA A 199 46.43 -20.39 13.35
CA ALA A 199 45.55 -21.26 12.58
C ALA A 199 44.06 -20.99 12.84
N GLU A 200 43.70 -20.69 14.10
CA GLU A 200 42.33 -20.33 14.48
C GLU A 200 41.91 -18.97 13.90
N ASP A 201 42.75 -17.94 14.01
CA ASP A 201 42.51 -16.63 13.39
C ASP A 201 42.34 -16.73 11.88
N LYS A 202 43.17 -17.55 11.20
CA LYS A 202 43.06 -17.76 9.76
C LYS A 202 41.75 -18.45 9.35
N ARG A 203 41.28 -19.43 10.12
CA ARG A 203 39.97 -20.07 9.91
C ARG A 203 38.82 -19.10 10.16
N LYS A 204 38.92 -18.25 11.17
CA LYS A 204 37.91 -17.23 11.47
C LYS A 204 37.81 -16.21 10.35
N ALA A 205 38.95 -15.74 9.82
CA ALA A 205 39.01 -14.82 8.70
C ALA A 205 38.43 -15.41 7.40
N GLU A 206 38.71 -16.68 7.08
CA GLU A 206 38.09 -17.36 5.93
C GLU A 206 36.58 -17.56 6.11
N ALA A 207 36.13 -17.92 7.31
CA ALA A 207 34.71 -18.06 7.61
C ALA A 207 33.95 -16.73 7.48
N ASP A 208 34.51 -15.63 7.98
CA ASP A 208 33.93 -14.29 7.89
C ASP A 208 33.87 -13.81 6.43
N LYS A 209 34.93 -14.05 5.65
CA LYS A 209 34.97 -13.73 4.21
C LYS A 209 33.91 -14.50 3.42
N LYS A 210 33.72 -15.80 3.72
CA LYS A 210 32.69 -16.63 3.07
C LYS A 210 31.28 -16.17 3.44
N ALA A 211 31.04 -15.83 4.70
CA ALA A 211 29.75 -15.30 5.16
C ALA A 211 29.43 -13.94 4.51
N ALA A 212 30.42 -13.06 4.36
CA ALA A 212 30.26 -11.77 3.68
C ALA A 212 29.96 -11.94 2.18
N GLU A 213 30.61 -12.90 1.52
CA GLU A 213 30.35 -13.20 0.11
C GLU A 213 28.95 -13.80 -0.11
N ASP A 214 28.53 -14.76 0.72
CA ASP A 214 27.18 -15.34 0.68
C ASP A 214 26.11 -14.26 0.94
N LYS A 215 26.34 -13.34 1.88
CA LYS A 215 25.42 -12.22 2.15
C LYS A 215 25.30 -11.26 0.96
N ARG A 216 26.42 -10.93 0.30
CA ARG A 216 26.41 -10.11 -0.93
C ARG A 216 25.68 -10.78 -2.09
N LYS A 217 25.87 -12.09 -2.25
CA LYS A 217 25.16 -12.88 -3.27
C LYS A 217 23.65 -12.89 -3.02
N ALA A 218 23.23 -13.13 -1.78
CA ALA A 218 21.82 -13.12 -1.40
C ALA A 218 21.17 -11.73 -1.61
N GLU A 219 21.89 -10.65 -1.29
CA GLU A 219 21.39 -9.28 -1.50
C GLU A 219 21.28 -8.93 -2.99
N ALA A 220 22.26 -9.35 -3.81
CA ALA A 220 22.22 -9.18 -5.25
C ALA A 220 21.06 -9.95 -5.91
N ASP A 221 20.82 -11.19 -5.49
CA ASP A 221 19.73 -12.02 -5.99
C ASP A 221 18.35 -11.44 -5.61
N LYS A 222 18.22 -10.95 -4.36
CA LYS A 222 17.00 -10.27 -3.89
C LYS A 222 16.72 -9.00 -4.68
N LYS A 223 17.75 -8.20 -4.97
CA LYS A 223 17.62 -6.98 -5.78
C LYS A 223 17.21 -7.30 -7.23
N ALA A 224 17.82 -8.32 -7.84
CA ALA A 224 17.45 -8.76 -9.19
C ALA A 224 16.01 -9.29 -9.26
N ALA A 225 15.54 -10.01 -8.24
CA ALA A 225 14.17 -10.47 -8.15
C ALA A 225 13.16 -9.32 -7.98
N GLU A 226 13.50 -8.29 -7.20
CA GLU A 226 12.66 -7.11 -7.02
C GLU A 226 12.55 -6.27 -8.30
N ASP A 227 13.67 -6.04 -8.99
CA ASP A 227 13.70 -5.34 -10.29
C ASP A 227 12.83 -6.07 -11.32
N LYS A 228 12.93 -7.41 -11.38
CA LYS A 228 12.12 -8.23 -12.29
C LYS A 228 10.62 -8.14 -11.97
N ARG A 229 10.24 -8.13 -10.68
CA ARG A 229 8.84 -7.94 -10.25
C ARG A 229 8.31 -6.55 -10.61
N LYS A 230 9.12 -5.50 -10.43
CA LYS A 230 8.75 -4.13 -10.84
C LYS A 230 8.54 -4.04 -12.35
N ALA A 231 9.44 -4.59 -13.14
CA ALA A 231 9.31 -4.58 -14.61
C ALA A 231 8.06 -5.34 -15.09
N GLU A 232 7.72 -6.47 -14.46
CA GLU A 232 6.51 -7.23 -14.80
C GLU A 232 5.23 -6.48 -14.40
N ALA A 233 5.21 -5.85 -13.23
CA ALA A 233 4.10 -5.02 -12.77
C ALA A 233 3.86 -3.81 -13.69
N ASP A 234 4.92 -3.12 -14.10
CA ASP A 234 4.83 -1.97 -14.99
C ASP A 234 4.30 -2.37 -16.38
N LYS A 235 4.76 -3.50 -16.91
CA LYS A 235 4.28 -4.06 -18.18
C LYS A 235 2.79 -4.42 -18.12
N LYS A 236 2.33 -5.02 -17.01
CA LYS A 236 0.93 -5.36 -16.81
C LYS A 236 0.05 -4.11 -16.70
N ALA A 237 0.49 -3.09 -15.97
CA ALA A 237 -0.21 -1.82 -15.86
C ALA A 237 -0.32 -1.10 -17.23
N ALA A 238 0.73 -1.14 -18.04
CA ALA A 238 0.71 -0.58 -19.40
C ALA A 238 -0.24 -1.34 -20.34
N GLU A 239 -0.33 -2.68 -20.23
CA GLU A 239 -1.26 -3.49 -21.03
C GLU A 239 -2.72 -3.22 -20.64
N ASP A 240 -3.03 -3.18 -19.33
CA ASP A 240 -4.38 -2.88 -18.85
C ASP A 240 -4.84 -1.48 -19.28
N LYS A 241 -3.94 -0.48 -19.24
CA LYS A 241 -4.24 0.88 -19.70
C LYS A 241 -4.53 0.93 -21.20
N ARG A 242 -3.80 0.16 -22.02
CA ARG A 242 -4.07 0.04 -23.47
C ARG A 242 -5.40 -0.66 -23.76
N LYS A 243 -5.74 -1.72 -23.03
CA LYS A 243 -7.05 -2.39 -23.15
C LYS A 243 -8.19 -1.45 -22.80
N ALA A 244 -8.08 -0.72 -21.68
CA ALA A 244 -9.11 0.24 -21.26
C ALA A 244 -9.31 1.37 -22.29
N GLU A 245 -8.24 1.87 -22.91
CA GLU A 245 -8.34 2.90 -23.95
C GLU A 245 -8.97 2.36 -25.25
N ALA A 246 -8.64 1.12 -25.63
CA ALA A 246 -9.23 0.45 -26.78
C ALA A 246 -10.74 0.17 -26.59
N ASP A 247 -11.14 -0.33 -25.42
CA ASP A 247 -12.55 -0.54 -25.07
C ASP A 247 -13.34 0.77 -25.08
N LYS A 248 -12.75 1.85 -24.54
CA LYS A 248 -13.40 3.17 -24.54
C LYS A 248 -13.60 3.71 -25.96
N LYS A 249 -12.63 3.54 -26.86
CA LYS A 249 -12.78 3.92 -28.27
C LYS A 249 -13.84 3.08 -28.99
N ALA A 250 -13.87 1.77 -28.78
CA ALA A 250 -14.87 0.90 -29.37
C ALA A 250 -16.30 1.24 -28.89
N ALA A 251 -16.46 1.58 -27.61
CA ALA A 251 -17.74 2.01 -27.06
C ALA A 251 -18.20 3.36 -27.63
N ASP A 252 -17.29 4.32 -27.81
CA ASP A 252 -17.61 5.63 -28.40
C ASP A 252 -18.01 5.50 -29.87
N GLU A 253 -17.28 4.68 -30.64
CA GLU A 253 -17.58 4.41 -32.04
C GLU A 253 -18.93 3.71 -32.21
N LYS A 254 -19.23 2.74 -31.34
CA LYS A 254 -20.54 2.07 -31.34
C LYS A 254 -21.67 3.03 -31.00
N ARG A 255 -21.51 3.92 -30.02
CA ARG A 255 -22.52 4.95 -29.69
C ARG A 255 -22.75 5.92 -30.86
N LYS A 256 -21.69 6.37 -31.53
CA LYS A 256 -21.82 7.23 -32.72
C LYS A 256 -22.55 6.52 -33.85
N ALA A 257 -22.22 5.25 -34.12
CA ALA A 257 -22.92 4.47 -35.15
C ALA A 257 -24.41 4.28 -34.82
N GLU A 258 -24.73 4.04 -33.55
CA GLU A 258 -26.12 3.89 -33.09
C GLU A 258 -26.90 5.21 -33.16
N GLU A 259 -26.27 6.33 -32.83
CA GLU A 259 -26.87 7.66 -32.97
C GLU A 259 -27.09 8.04 -34.44
N ASP A 260 -26.15 7.76 -35.33
CA ASP A 260 -26.28 8.02 -36.77
C ASP A 260 -27.39 7.15 -37.39
N ALA A 261 -27.43 5.86 -37.00
CA ALA A 261 -28.51 4.97 -37.41
C ALA A 261 -29.88 5.46 -36.91
N LYS A 262 -29.97 5.94 -35.66
CA LYS A 262 -31.19 6.51 -35.12
C LYS A 262 -31.61 7.79 -35.85
N LYS A 263 -30.67 8.70 -36.16
CA LYS A 263 -30.95 9.91 -36.94
C LYS A 263 -31.41 9.58 -38.35
N LYS A 264 -30.83 8.58 -39.01
CA LYS A 264 -31.28 8.12 -40.32
C LYS A 264 -32.67 7.52 -40.26
N ALA A 265 -32.95 6.66 -39.28
CA ALA A 265 -34.27 6.08 -39.10
C ALA A 265 -35.34 7.14 -38.81
N ASP A 266 -35.01 8.15 -38.00
CA ASP A 266 -35.92 9.26 -37.68
C ASP A 266 -36.14 10.17 -38.90
N ALA A 267 -35.09 10.45 -39.68
CA ALA A 267 -35.19 11.20 -40.94
C ALA A 267 -35.99 10.45 -42.02
N GLU A 268 -35.86 9.13 -42.07
CA GLU A 268 -36.64 8.28 -42.99
C GLU A 268 -38.11 8.22 -42.55
N LYS A 269 -38.38 8.08 -41.25
CA LYS A 269 -39.75 8.20 -40.70
C LYS A 269 -40.35 9.58 -40.94
N ALA A 270 -39.58 10.65 -40.76
CA ALA A 270 -40.03 12.00 -41.02
C ALA A 270 -40.32 12.21 -42.51
N ARG A 271 -39.52 11.64 -43.41
CA ARG A 271 -39.78 11.64 -44.86
C ARG A 271 -41.03 10.84 -45.23
N GLU A 272 -41.20 9.66 -44.65
CA GLU A 272 -42.39 8.82 -44.86
C GLU A 272 -43.66 9.50 -44.34
N LEU A 273 -43.58 10.14 -43.17
CA LEU A 273 -44.67 10.97 -42.64
C LEU A 273 -44.90 12.23 -43.48
N LEU A 274 -43.89 12.85 -44.09
CA LEU A 274 -44.11 14.01 -44.96
C LEU A 274 -44.67 13.62 -46.34
N GLU A 275 -44.31 12.43 -46.84
CA GLU A 275 -44.74 11.93 -48.14
C GLU A 275 -46.14 11.30 -48.09
N ASN A 276 -46.53 10.71 -46.95
CA ASN A 276 -47.82 10.04 -46.75
C ASN A 276 -48.74 10.69 -45.70
N GLY A 277 -48.27 11.64 -44.89
CA GLY A 277 -48.94 12.04 -43.64
C GLY A 277 -50.17 12.93 -43.74
N ASP A 278 -50.45 13.60 -44.85
CA ASP A 278 -51.60 14.51 -44.94
C ASP A 278 -52.48 14.30 -46.20
N LYS A 279 -52.30 13.18 -46.90
CA LYS A 279 -53.09 12.89 -48.12
C LYS A 279 -54.39 12.19 -47.75
N ASN A 280 -55.50 12.91 -47.87
CA ASN A 280 -56.83 12.35 -47.70
C ASN A 280 -57.33 11.79 -49.04
N TRP A 281 -57.45 10.47 -49.12
CA TRP A 281 -57.92 9.77 -50.31
C TRP A 281 -59.42 9.56 -50.24
N MET A 282 -60.15 9.98 -51.28
CA MET A 282 -61.59 9.72 -51.38
C MET A 282 -61.93 9.02 -52.69
N VAL A 283 -63.02 8.25 -52.71
CA VAL A 283 -63.50 7.60 -53.94
C VAL A 283 -64.59 8.46 -54.56
N GLN A 284 -64.34 9.07 -55.72
CA GLN A 284 -65.39 9.72 -56.48
C GLN A 284 -66.23 8.64 -57.18
N VAL A 285 -67.52 8.59 -56.86
CA VAL A 285 -68.39 7.51 -57.32
C VAL A 285 -69.28 7.96 -58.48
N ALA A 286 -69.75 9.20 -58.44
CA ALA A 286 -70.60 9.78 -59.47
C ALA A 286 -70.53 11.32 -59.49
N LEU A 287 -70.97 11.89 -60.61
CA LEU A 287 -71.19 13.33 -60.79
C LEU A 287 -72.65 13.52 -61.20
N ALA A 288 -73.47 14.04 -60.29
CA ALA A 288 -74.91 14.25 -60.53
C ALA A 288 -75.17 15.63 -61.16
N ALA A 289 -76.10 15.70 -62.11
CA ALA A 289 -76.44 16.95 -62.78
C ALA A 289 -77.21 17.96 -61.88
N ASN A 290 -77.91 17.47 -60.85
CA ASN A 290 -78.71 18.30 -59.93
C ASN A 290 -78.69 17.71 -58.50
N GLN A 291 -79.16 18.48 -57.52
CA GLN A 291 -79.13 18.11 -56.10
C GLN A 291 -80.00 16.88 -55.80
N ALA A 292 -81.20 16.81 -56.37
CA ALA A 292 -82.11 15.67 -56.18
C ALA A 292 -81.49 14.34 -56.62
N ASN A 293 -80.80 14.32 -57.78
CA ASN A 293 -80.08 13.13 -58.26
C ASN A 293 -78.88 12.80 -57.36
N ALA A 294 -78.23 13.82 -56.79
CA ALA A 294 -77.13 13.61 -55.85
C ALA A 294 -77.63 12.97 -54.55
N ASP A 295 -78.71 13.47 -53.98
CA ASP A 295 -79.30 12.98 -52.73
C ASP A 295 -79.80 11.53 -52.85
N ALA A 296 -80.36 11.17 -54.00
CA ALA A 296 -80.77 9.79 -54.27
C ALA A 296 -79.58 8.82 -54.25
N VAL A 297 -78.47 9.20 -54.86
CA VAL A 297 -77.23 8.40 -54.89
C VAL A 297 -76.57 8.35 -53.52
N VAL A 298 -76.53 9.48 -52.80
CA VAL A 298 -76.02 9.58 -51.43
C VAL A 298 -76.81 8.67 -50.49
N SER A 299 -78.13 8.65 -50.62
CA SER A 299 -79.00 7.81 -49.79
C SER A 299 -78.73 6.32 -50.01
N LYS A 300 -78.54 5.88 -51.25
CA LYS A 300 -78.16 4.49 -51.57
C LYS A 300 -76.81 4.09 -50.97
N LEU A 301 -75.82 4.97 -51.09
CA LEU A 301 -74.48 4.72 -50.55
C LEU A 301 -74.45 4.73 -49.01
N ARG A 302 -75.16 5.66 -48.36
CA ARG A 302 -75.30 5.69 -46.90
C ARG A 302 -76.10 4.49 -46.37
N ALA A 303 -77.13 4.04 -47.08
CA ALA A 303 -77.87 2.82 -46.72
C ALA A 303 -76.97 1.57 -46.73
N LYS A 304 -75.91 1.56 -47.54
CA LYS A 304 -74.88 0.52 -47.57
C LYS A 304 -73.77 0.73 -46.53
N GLY A 305 -73.89 1.75 -45.67
CA GLY A 305 -72.93 2.06 -44.61
C GLY A 305 -71.71 2.87 -45.06
N TYR A 306 -71.69 3.38 -46.31
CA TYR A 306 -70.60 4.22 -46.77
C TYR A 306 -70.73 5.66 -46.25
N LYS A 307 -69.62 6.24 -45.83
CA LYS A 307 -69.54 7.67 -45.48
C LYS A 307 -69.46 8.48 -46.77
N VAL A 308 -70.48 9.29 -47.07
CA VAL A 308 -70.57 10.03 -48.34
C VAL A 308 -70.51 11.53 -48.10
N THR A 309 -69.66 12.21 -48.87
CA THR A 309 -69.50 13.66 -48.91
C THR A 309 -69.80 14.16 -50.32
N THR A 310 -70.56 15.25 -50.41
CA THR A 310 -70.88 15.90 -51.70
C THR A 310 -70.18 17.25 -51.80
N SER A 311 -69.68 17.59 -52.99
CA SER A 311 -69.09 18.89 -53.27
C SER A 311 -69.73 19.47 -54.54
N PRO A 312 -70.19 20.74 -54.51
CA PRO A 312 -70.63 21.41 -55.73
C PRO A 312 -69.43 21.64 -56.66
N THR A 313 -69.63 21.45 -57.96
CA THR A 313 -68.65 21.73 -59.02
C THR A 313 -69.36 22.45 -60.17
N SER A 314 -68.60 23.07 -61.08
CA SER A 314 -69.15 23.75 -62.26
C SER A 314 -69.94 22.84 -63.22
N LYS A 315 -69.74 21.52 -63.14
CA LYS A 315 -70.38 20.52 -64.00
C LYS A 315 -71.49 19.72 -63.30
N GLY A 316 -71.82 20.07 -62.05
CA GLY A 316 -72.78 19.33 -61.22
C GLY A 316 -72.24 19.04 -59.82
N ILE A 317 -72.88 18.13 -59.09
CA ILE A 317 -72.52 17.79 -57.71
C ILE A 317 -71.72 16.50 -57.70
N ARG A 318 -70.48 16.59 -57.25
CA ARG A 318 -69.58 15.45 -57.09
C ARG A 318 -69.95 14.68 -55.83
N ILE A 319 -70.07 13.37 -55.94
CA ILE A 319 -70.40 12.48 -54.83
C ILE A 319 -69.17 11.60 -54.56
N MET A 320 -68.68 11.68 -53.33
CA MET A 320 -67.43 11.04 -52.92
C MET A 320 -67.64 10.21 -51.67
N VAL A 321 -66.92 9.10 -51.55
CA VAL A 321 -67.00 8.18 -50.42
C VAL A 321 -65.70 8.16 -49.63
N GLY A 322 -65.84 8.51 -48.34
CA GLY A 322 -64.88 8.39 -47.24
C GLY A 322 -63.65 9.28 -47.34
N PRO A 323 -63.17 9.92 -46.25
CA PRO A 323 -61.76 10.22 -46.14
C PRO A 323 -61.03 8.92 -45.73
N SER A 324 -60.09 8.49 -46.55
CA SER A 324 -59.23 7.35 -46.31
C SER A 324 -57.79 7.83 -46.16
N LYS A 325 -57.05 7.27 -45.21
CA LYS A 325 -55.67 7.68 -44.92
C LYS A 325 -54.68 7.21 -45.99
N ASP A 326 -55.01 6.13 -46.69
CA ASP A 326 -54.14 5.50 -47.67
C ASP A 326 -54.85 5.28 -49.00
N ARG A 327 -54.13 5.44 -50.11
CA ARG A 327 -54.64 5.19 -51.46
C ARG A 327 -55.20 3.78 -51.60
N GLU A 328 -54.52 2.80 -50.99
CA GLU A 328 -54.91 1.40 -51.06
C GLU A 328 -56.26 1.13 -50.38
N THR A 329 -56.51 1.76 -49.22
CA THR A 329 -57.81 1.66 -48.54
C THR A 329 -58.94 2.30 -49.34
N ALA A 330 -58.67 3.42 -50.02
CA ALA A 330 -59.61 4.03 -50.97
C ALA A 330 -59.84 3.14 -52.20
N ASP A 331 -58.80 2.51 -52.75
CA ASP A 331 -58.90 1.56 -53.87
C ASP A 331 -59.70 0.31 -53.50
N ALA A 332 -59.57 -0.19 -52.27
CA ALA A 332 -60.40 -1.27 -51.75
C ALA A 332 -61.88 -0.86 -51.64
N ALA A 333 -62.16 0.35 -51.16
CA ALA A 333 -63.52 0.90 -51.12
C ALA A 333 -64.10 1.07 -52.55
N ARG A 334 -63.30 1.57 -53.50
CA ARG A 334 -63.68 1.65 -54.92
C ARG A 334 -64.04 0.28 -55.47
N LYS A 335 -63.22 -0.74 -55.22
CA LYS A 335 -63.49 -2.12 -55.65
C LYS A 335 -64.80 -2.65 -55.07
N LYS A 336 -65.08 -2.41 -53.78
CA LYS A 336 -66.34 -2.81 -53.13
C LYS A 336 -67.56 -2.11 -53.75
N ILE A 337 -67.46 -0.81 -54.02
CA ILE A 337 -68.54 -0.03 -54.65
C ILE A 337 -68.78 -0.48 -56.10
N ALA A 338 -67.71 -0.77 -56.84
CA ALA A 338 -67.80 -1.23 -58.23
C ALA A 338 -68.31 -2.68 -58.35
N ALA A 339 -68.04 -3.53 -57.34
CA ALA A 339 -68.51 -4.92 -57.28
C ALA A 339 -69.98 -5.04 -56.83
N ASP A 340 -70.53 -4.03 -56.15
CA ASP A 340 -71.93 -4.02 -55.76
C ASP A 340 -72.83 -3.63 -56.94
N GLU A 341 -73.42 -4.64 -57.59
CA GLU A 341 -74.32 -4.47 -58.73
C GLU A 341 -75.55 -3.59 -58.40
N SER A 342 -75.98 -3.54 -57.14
CA SER A 342 -77.12 -2.72 -56.71
C SER A 342 -76.83 -1.22 -56.73
N LEU A 343 -75.55 -0.84 -56.72
CA LEU A 343 -75.12 0.55 -56.82
C LEU A 343 -74.94 0.97 -58.29
N ASN A 344 -74.57 0.05 -59.18
CA ASN A 344 -74.26 0.31 -60.60
C ASN A 344 -73.24 1.45 -60.82
N MET A 345 -72.26 1.57 -59.92
CA MET A 345 -71.30 2.68 -59.86
C MET A 345 -69.91 2.23 -60.34
N LYS A 346 -69.83 1.73 -61.58
CA LYS A 346 -68.60 1.19 -62.19
C LYS A 346 -67.58 2.27 -62.57
N SER A 347 -67.99 3.53 -62.64
CA SER A 347 -67.15 4.70 -62.93
C SER A 347 -66.46 5.27 -61.69
N ALA A 348 -66.38 4.54 -60.58
CA ALA A 348 -65.74 5.03 -59.38
C ALA A 348 -64.21 5.10 -59.57
N TRP A 349 -63.56 6.19 -59.17
CA TRP A 349 -62.10 6.31 -59.15
C TRP A 349 -61.61 6.99 -57.87
N VAL A 350 -60.37 6.69 -57.48
CA VAL A 350 -59.74 7.25 -56.29
C VAL A 350 -59.13 8.61 -56.63
N ILE A 351 -59.38 9.61 -55.78
CA ILE A 351 -58.81 10.96 -55.89
C ILE A 351 -58.08 11.34 -54.60
N ASP A 352 -57.00 12.10 -54.75
CA ASP A 352 -56.43 12.89 -53.67
C ASP A 352 -57.35 14.10 -53.44
N TRP A 353 -57.87 14.22 -52.22
CA TRP A 353 -58.81 15.25 -51.84
C TRP A 353 -58.30 16.05 -50.66
N VAL A 354 -57.97 17.32 -50.92
CA VAL A 354 -57.74 18.31 -49.86
C VAL A 354 -59.08 18.95 -49.48
N PRO A 355 -59.47 18.97 -48.18
CA PRO A 355 -60.63 19.71 -47.70
C PRO A 355 -60.59 21.16 -48.14
N LEU A 356 -61.74 21.75 -48.47
CA LEU A 356 -61.82 23.15 -48.93
C LEU A 356 -61.27 24.14 -47.89
N GLU A 357 -61.34 23.80 -46.60
CA GLU A 357 -60.79 24.59 -45.49
C GLU A 357 -59.25 24.61 -45.44
N GLN A 358 -58.59 23.69 -46.16
CA GLN A 358 -57.13 23.54 -46.22
C GLN A 358 -56.55 23.92 -47.61
N ARG A 359 -57.38 24.39 -48.55
CA ARG A 359 -56.96 24.73 -49.93
C ARG A 359 -56.53 26.17 -50.11
#